data_AF-A0A7S0J2N7-F1
#
_entry.id   AF-A0A7S0J2N7-F1
#
_cell.length_a   1.000
_cell.length_b   1.000
_cell.length_c   1.000
_cell.angle_alpha   90.00
_cell.angle_beta   90.00
_cell.angle_gamma   90.00
#
_symmetry.space_group_name_H-M   'P 1'
#
loop_
_entity.id
_entity.type
_entity.pdbx_description
1 polymer ?
#
loop_
_entity_poly.entity_id
_entity_poly.type
_entity_poly.pdbx_seq_one_letter_code
_entity_poly.pdbx_strand_id
1 'polypeptide(L)'
;MEARLGAARVGERWLWHGTEKDKVPCILTNGFLRDFNERGAYGRGVYFASACKYSIQPEYAHPDKATGDQYVLLVRVLVGEFCVGQNNMERPHQKPGSCELYESMVDNKAQPS
;
A
#
# COMPACT_ATOMS: atom_id res chain seq x y z
N MET A 1 -5.54 -0.92 16.04
CA MET A 1 -6.43 -1.45 14.97
C MET A 1 -7.13 -2.72 15.43
N GLU A 2 -6.39 -3.71 15.97
CA GLU A 2 -6.98 -4.89 16.64
C GLU A 2 -7.97 -4.54 17.74
N ALA A 3 -7.65 -3.59 18.63
CA ALA A 3 -8.58 -3.14 19.67
C ALA A 3 -9.87 -2.47 19.13
N ARG A 4 -9.86 -2.01 17.87
CA ARG A 4 -11.01 -1.35 17.22
C ARG A 4 -11.83 -2.31 16.35
N LEU A 5 -11.16 -3.18 15.60
CA LEU A 5 -11.79 -4.05 14.62
C LEU A 5 -11.97 -5.50 15.12
N GLY A 6 -11.20 -5.91 16.14
CA GLY A 6 -11.01 -7.32 16.52
C GLY A 6 -10.06 -8.04 15.57
N ALA A 7 -9.36 -9.07 16.07
CA ALA A 7 -8.33 -9.81 15.30
C ALA A 7 -8.84 -10.34 13.95
N ALA A 8 -10.11 -10.79 13.90
CA ALA A 8 -10.72 -11.34 12.70
C ALA A 8 -10.94 -10.31 11.56
N ARG A 9 -11.06 -9.01 11.88
CA ARG A 9 -11.35 -7.96 10.88
C ARG A 9 -10.17 -7.07 10.54
N VAL A 10 -9.01 -7.30 11.16
CA VAL A 10 -7.79 -6.57 10.83
C VAL A 10 -7.31 -6.86 9.42
N GLY A 11 -7.61 -8.05 8.89
CA GLY A 11 -7.28 -8.40 7.52
C GLY A 11 -5.80 -8.21 7.23
N GLU A 12 -4.93 -8.69 8.11
CA GLU A 12 -3.48 -8.58 7.95
C GLU A 12 -3.03 -9.42 6.75
N ARG A 13 -2.24 -8.82 5.84
CA ARG A 13 -1.75 -9.49 4.63
C ARG A 13 -0.27 -9.24 4.42
N TRP A 14 0.42 -10.24 3.88
CA TRP A 14 1.73 -10.06 3.30
C TRP A 14 1.59 -9.51 1.88
N LEU A 15 2.16 -8.33 1.63
CA LEU A 15 2.10 -7.63 0.36
C LEU A 15 3.50 -7.13 -0.03
N TRP A 16 3.67 -6.83 -1.31
CA TRP A 16 4.93 -6.43 -1.92
C TRP A 16 4.97 -4.92 -2.19
N HIS A 17 6.13 -4.31 -1.99
CA HIS A 17 6.37 -2.90 -2.30
C HIS A 17 7.70 -2.76 -3.04
N GLY A 18 7.64 -2.31 -4.29
CA GLY A 18 8.83 -1.95 -5.07
C GLY A 18 9.29 -0.56 -4.68
N THR A 19 10.60 -0.37 -4.55
CA THR A 19 11.17 0.93 -4.21
C THR A 19 12.58 1.10 -4.75
N GLU A 20 13.11 2.31 -4.64
CA GLU A 20 14.50 2.63 -4.96
C GLU A 20 15.43 2.28 -3.81
N LYS A 21 16.65 1.85 -4.14
CA LYS A 21 17.72 1.54 -3.17
C LYS A 21 17.87 2.60 -2.07
N ASP A 22 17.90 3.87 -2.46
CA ASP A 22 18.13 5.00 -1.56
C ASP A 22 16.96 5.22 -0.58
N LYS A 23 15.78 4.70 -0.88
CA LYS A 23 14.59 4.78 -0.01
C LYS A 23 14.52 3.64 0.99
N VAL A 24 15.16 2.50 0.73
CA VAL A 24 15.13 1.31 1.60
C VAL A 24 15.54 1.63 3.04
N PRO A 25 16.67 2.32 3.34
CA PRO A 25 17.05 2.62 4.71
C PRO A 25 16.01 3.50 5.43
N CYS A 26 15.42 4.45 4.72
CA CYS A 26 14.40 5.33 5.28
C CYS A 26 13.12 4.56 5.62
N ILE A 27 12.67 3.66 4.73
CA ILE A 27 11.50 2.81 4.97
C ILE A 27 11.73 1.86 6.14
N LEU A 28 12.91 1.23 6.23
CA LEU A 28 13.22 0.30 7.33
C LEU A 28 13.35 1.01 8.68
N THR A 29 13.79 2.27 8.68
CA THR A 29 13.96 3.05 9.92
C THR A 29 12.66 3.69 10.38
N ASN A 30 11.91 4.30 9.47
CA ASN A 30 10.77 5.17 9.78
C ASN A 30 9.41 4.54 9.42
N GLY A 31 9.40 3.38 8.77
CA GLY A 31 8.22 2.82 8.16
C GLY A 31 7.79 3.57 6.89
N PHE A 32 6.58 3.28 6.43
CA PHE A 32 5.99 3.90 5.24
C PHE A 32 5.32 5.22 5.60
N LEU A 33 5.90 6.34 5.15
CA LEU A 33 5.37 7.68 5.37
C LEU A 33 4.56 8.13 4.14
N ARG A 34 3.28 8.46 4.38
CA ARG A 34 2.31 8.85 3.34
C ARG A 34 2.75 10.06 2.52
N ASP A 35 3.48 10.98 3.15
CA ASP A 35 3.83 12.28 2.58
C ASP A 35 4.82 12.18 1.41
N PHE A 36 5.51 11.05 1.24
CA PHE A 36 6.43 10.83 0.11
C PHE A 36 5.73 10.34 -1.17
N ASN A 37 4.43 10.05 -1.13
CA ASN A 37 3.69 9.58 -2.30
C ASN A 37 2.70 10.64 -2.77
N GLU A 38 3.10 11.40 -3.79
CA GLU A 38 2.35 12.56 -4.28
C GLU A 38 1.21 12.18 -5.25
N ARG A 39 1.29 11.02 -5.91
CA ARG A 39 0.38 10.64 -7.00
C ARG A 39 0.06 9.14 -6.98
N GLY A 40 -1.18 8.80 -7.31
CA GLY A 40 -1.59 7.41 -7.50
C GLY A 40 -3.03 7.29 -7.99
N ALA A 41 -3.30 6.29 -8.83
CA ALA A 41 -4.59 6.10 -9.50
C ALA A 41 -5.76 5.83 -8.54
N TYR A 42 -5.45 5.33 -7.34
CA TYR A 42 -6.42 4.92 -6.33
C TYR A 42 -6.33 5.75 -5.04
N GLY A 43 -5.76 6.96 -5.15
CA GLY A 43 -5.63 7.93 -4.05
C GLY A 43 -4.18 8.25 -3.66
N ARG A 44 -4.02 9.21 -2.76
CA ARG A 44 -2.71 9.60 -2.22
C ARG A 44 -2.36 8.76 -1.01
N GLY A 45 -1.42 7.84 -1.19
CA GLY A 45 -1.03 6.86 -0.19
C GLY A 45 0.15 6.01 -0.64
N VAL A 46 0.49 5.03 0.20
CA VAL A 46 1.52 4.04 -0.08
C VAL A 46 0.85 2.84 -0.73
N TYR A 47 1.42 2.36 -1.84
CA TYR A 47 0.86 1.28 -2.64
C TYR A 47 1.57 -0.03 -2.35
N PHE A 48 0.78 -1.10 -2.24
CA PHE A 48 1.27 -2.46 -2.03
C PHE A 48 0.57 -3.38 -3.03
N ALA A 49 1.27 -4.41 -3.49
CA ALA A 49 0.73 -5.39 -4.42
C ALA A 49 0.63 -6.77 -3.78
N SER A 50 -0.40 -7.52 -4.14
CA SER A 50 -0.62 -8.92 -3.82
C SER A 50 0.42 -9.84 -4.48
N ALA A 51 0.94 -9.46 -5.65
CA ALA A 51 1.89 -10.24 -6.43
C ALA A 51 3.23 -9.52 -6.62
N CYS A 52 4.34 -10.19 -6.29
CA CYS A 52 5.70 -9.65 -6.45
C CYS A 52 5.99 -9.17 -7.89
N LYS A 53 5.45 -9.87 -8.91
CA LYS A 53 5.59 -9.49 -10.31
C LYS A 53 5.14 -8.05 -10.63
N TYR A 54 4.19 -7.53 -9.84
CA TYR A 54 3.71 -6.17 -10.01
C TYR A 54 4.71 -5.19 -9.41
N SER A 55 5.18 -5.45 -8.19
CA SER A 55 6.15 -4.60 -7.49
C SER A 55 7.54 -4.58 -8.12
N ILE A 56 7.95 -5.63 -8.84
CA ILE A 56 9.25 -5.67 -9.53
C ILE A 56 9.24 -4.98 -10.90
N GLN A 57 8.10 -4.42 -11.35
CA GLN A 57 8.12 -3.66 -12.60
C GLN A 57 9.05 -2.45 -12.47
N PRO A 58 9.80 -2.08 -13.53
CA PRO A 58 10.80 -1.01 -13.47
C PRO A 58 10.23 0.36 -13.09
N GLU A 59 8.91 0.58 -13.22
CA GLU A 59 8.25 1.82 -12.78
C GLU A 59 8.07 1.91 -11.26
N TYR A 60 8.23 0.81 -10.52
CA TYR A 60 8.06 0.76 -9.06
C TYR A 60 9.34 0.37 -8.34
N ALA A 61 10.03 -0.68 -8.80
CA ALA A 61 11.34 -1.06 -8.32
C ALA A 61 12.39 -0.61 -9.34
N HIS A 62 12.65 0.70 -9.39
CA HIS A 62 13.60 1.27 -10.33
C HIS A 62 14.98 0.59 -10.18
N PRO A 63 15.53 0.00 -11.27
CA PRO A 63 16.86 -0.61 -11.22
C PRO A 63 17.91 0.41 -10.78
N ASP A 64 18.78 0.01 -9.84
CA ASP A 64 19.92 0.82 -9.44
C ASP A 64 20.82 1.08 -10.65
N LYS A 65 21.19 2.35 -10.87
CA LYS A 65 21.93 2.76 -12.07
C LYS A 65 23.35 2.17 -12.13
N ALA A 66 23.93 1.78 -11.00
CA ALA A 66 25.29 1.25 -10.92
C ALA A 66 25.33 -0.28 -10.99
N THR A 67 24.37 -0.99 -10.38
CA THR A 67 24.36 -2.46 -10.31
C THR A 67 23.30 -3.11 -11.20
N GLY A 68 22.23 -2.40 -11.55
CA GLY A 68 21.05 -2.95 -12.23
C GLY A 68 20.10 -3.70 -11.30
N ASP A 69 20.38 -3.74 -9.99
CA ASP A 69 19.55 -4.47 -9.03
C ASP A 69 18.22 -3.76 -8.77
N GLN A 70 17.17 -4.53 -8.53
CA GLN A 70 15.85 -4.04 -8.13
C GLN A 70 15.56 -4.39 -6.67
N TYR A 71 14.90 -3.46 -5.97
CA TYR A 71 14.65 -3.60 -4.54
C TYR A 71 13.14 -3.72 -4.28
N VAL A 72 12.75 -4.83 -3.65
CA VAL A 72 11.36 -5.14 -3.31
C VAL A 72 11.30 -5.55 -1.84
N LEU A 73 10.35 -4.97 -1.11
CA LEU A 73 10.08 -5.28 0.29
C LEU A 73 8.84 -6.16 0.41
N LEU A 74 8.92 -7.19 1.26
CA LEU A 74 7.77 -7.96 1.71
C LEU A 74 7.29 -7.38 3.04
N VAL A 75 6.05 -6.90 3.08
CA VAL A 75 5.51 -6.07 4.15
C VAL A 75 4.25 -6.69 4.71
N ARG A 76 4.11 -6.71 6.03
CA ARG A 76 2.88 -7.10 6.70
C ARG A 76 2.00 -5.87 6.89
N VAL A 77 0.85 -5.85 6.21
CA VAL A 77 -0.03 -4.68 6.09
C VAL A 77 -1.39 -4.99 6.70
N LEU A 78 -1.89 -4.09 7.55
CA LEU A 78 -3.24 -4.16 8.12
C LEU A 78 -4.23 -3.57 7.13
N VAL A 79 -4.83 -4.41 6.28
CA VAL A 79 -5.70 -3.96 5.18
C VAL A 79 -7.08 -3.57 5.70
N GLY A 80 -7.58 -4.26 6.73
CA GLY A 80 -8.94 -4.06 7.26
C GLY A 80 -10.02 -4.23 6.19
N GLU A 81 -11.10 -3.47 6.33
CA GLU A 81 -12.11 -3.36 5.28
C GLU A 81 -11.69 -2.28 4.27
N PHE A 82 -11.95 -2.51 3.00
CA PHE A 82 -11.49 -1.64 1.92
C PHE A 82 -12.62 -1.14 1.02
N CYS A 83 -12.42 0.05 0.45
CA CYS A 83 -13.24 0.58 -0.64
C CYS A 83 -12.43 0.68 -1.93
N VAL A 84 -13.10 0.87 -3.08
CA VAL A 84 -12.39 1.22 -4.32
C VAL A 84 -11.83 2.63 -4.16
N GLY A 85 -10.54 2.80 -4.44
CA GLY A 85 -9.89 4.11 -4.48
C GLY A 85 -10.10 4.80 -5.83
N GLN A 86 -9.93 6.11 -5.84
CA GLN A 86 -10.00 6.93 -7.05
C GLN A 86 -8.91 8.00 -7.01
N ASN A 87 -8.57 8.53 -8.18
CA ASN A 87 -7.60 9.60 -8.30
C ASN A 87 -8.03 10.80 -7.42
N ASN A 88 -7.05 11.49 -6.83
CA ASN A 88 -7.22 12.62 -5.91
C ASN A 88 -7.89 12.31 -4.55
N MET A 89 -8.24 11.05 -4.25
CA MET A 89 -8.70 10.71 -2.90
C MET A 89 -7.57 10.84 -1.89
N GLU A 90 -7.81 11.58 -0.81
CA GLU A 90 -6.87 11.67 0.32
C GLU A 90 -7.08 10.58 1.37
N ARG A 91 -8.29 10.08 1.49
CA ARG A 91 -8.68 9.11 2.51
C ARG A 91 -9.76 8.18 1.98
N PRO A 92 -9.90 6.97 2.54
CA PRO A 92 -10.96 6.04 2.13
C PRO A 92 -12.36 6.64 2.34
N HIS A 93 -13.37 6.05 1.67
CA HIS A 93 -14.76 6.43 1.87
C HIS A 93 -15.27 6.08 3.27
N GLN A 94 -16.42 6.67 3.65
CA GLN A 94 -17.18 6.23 4.82
C GLN A 94 -17.87 4.88 4.56
N LYS A 95 -17.97 4.06 5.61
CA LYS A 95 -18.74 2.81 5.59
C LYS A 95 -20.25 3.15 5.55
N PRO A 96 -21.08 2.41 4.78
CA PRO A 96 -22.50 2.68 4.69
C PRO A 96 -23.19 2.71 6.07
N GLY A 97 -23.94 3.76 6.37
CA GLY A 97 -24.66 3.90 7.63
C GLY A 97 -23.79 4.17 8.86
N SER A 98 -22.52 4.57 8.68
CA SER A 98 -21.57 4.83 9.76
C SER A 98 -20.74 6.09 9.50
N CYS A 99 -20.24 6.70 10.57
CA CYS A 99 -19.23 7.77 10.49
C CYS A 99 -17.80 7.22 10.30
N GLU A 100 -17.62 5.90 10.40
CA GLU A 100 -16.32 5.25 10.24
C GLU A 100 -15.85 5.25 8.78
N LEU A 101 -14.55 5.45 8.58
CA LEU A 101 -13.91 5.25 7.27
C LEU A 101 -13.53 3.78 7.08
N TYR A 102 -13.46 3.34 5.82
CA TYR A 102 -12.69 2.15 5.46
C TYR A 102 -11.23 2.31 5.87
N GLU A 103 -10.56 1.18 6.06
CA GLU A 103 -9.17 1.14 6.52
C GLU A 103 -8.16 1.31 5.38
N SER A 104 -8.51 0.83 4.19
CA SER A 104 -7.65 0.92 3.00
C SER A 104 -8.47 1.13 1.72
N MET A 105 -7.75 1.37 0.62
CA MET A 105 -8.30 1.51 -0.72
C MET A 105 -7.68 0.46 -1.64
N VAL A 106 -8.48 -0.05 -2.58
CA VAL A 106 -8.06 -1.05 -3.58
C VAL A 106 -8.44 -0.60 -4.99
N ASP A 107 -7.83 -1.22 -5.99
CA ASP A 107 -8.17 -1.07 -7.41
C ASP A 107 -9.50 -1.76 -7.75
N ASN A 108 -9.74 -2.95 -7.20
CA ASN A 108 -10.90 -3.79 -7.49
C ASN A 108 -11.40 -4.50 -6.23
N LYS A 109 -12.72 -4.43 -5.96
CA LYS A 109 -13.33 -5.08 -4.79
C LYS A 109 -13.36 -6.61 -4.87
N ALA A 110 -13.54 -7.18 -6.06
CA ALA A 110 -13.65 -8.62 -6.24
C ALA A 110 -12.28 -9.30 -6.17
N GLN A 111 -11.26 -8.66 -6.75
CA GLN A 111 -9.89 -9.18 -6.75
C GLN A 111 -8.89 -8.02 -6.68
N PRO A 112 -8.54 -7.55 -5.46
CA PRO A 112 -7.54 -6.51 -5.27
C PRO A 112 -6.16 -6.97 -5.77
N SER A 113 -5.46 -6.11 -6.50
CA SER A 113 -4.13 -6.38 -7.06
C SER A 113 -2.99 -5.87 -6.22
#